data_AF-A0A7D9I820-F1
#
_entry.id   AF-A0A7D9I820-F1
#
_cell.length_a   1.000
_cell.length_b   1.000
_cell.length_c   1.000
_cell.angle_alpha   90.00
_cell.angle_beta   90.00
_cell.angle_gamma   90.00
#
_symmetry.space_group_name_H-M   'P 1'
#
loop_
_entity.id
_entity.type
_entity.pdbx_description
1 polymer ?
#
loop_
_entity_poly.entity_id
_entity_poly.type
_entity_poly.pdbx_seq_one_letter_code
_entity_poly.pdbx_strand_id
1 'polypeptide(L)'
;MVKNDLKNECSDVLHIIELLLITPFTNAKLERMFSCMNRGKTDWRNRLERDRLDSCLRIGEEGKSIEEFNPNEAIKAWFEHKVRRISAAKPHRYPQET
;
A
#
# COMPACT_ATOMS: atom_id res chain seq x y z
N MET A 1 35.71 21.88 -19.91
CA MET A 1 35.31 22.18 -18.51
C MET A 1 34.14 23.17 -18.56
N VAL A 2 32.94 22.74 -18.97
CA VAL A 2 31.77 23.64 -19.21
C VAL A 2 30.44 23.03 -18.72
N LYS A 3 30.37 21.72 -18.45
CA LYS A 3 29.11 21.03 -18.13
C LYS A 3 28.54 21.36 -16.73
N ASN A 4 29.38 21.83 -15.81
CA ASN A 4 28.94 22.11 -14.43
C ASN A 4 28.35 23.52 -14.27
N ASP A 5 28.75 24.48 -15.10
CA ASP A 5 28.28 25.87 -14.96
C ASP A 5 26.80 26.01 -15.35
N LEU A 6 26.39 25.34 -16.43
CA LEU A 6 24.99 25.31 -16.87
C LEU A 6 24.06 24.64 -15.86
N LYS A 7 24.57 23.64 -15.11
CA LYS A 7 23.81 22.91 -14.10
C LYS A 7 23.50 23.78 -12.88
N ASN A 8 24.42 24.70 -12.54
CA ASN A 8 24.25 25.66 -11.47
C ASN A 8 23.40 26.86 -11.91
N GLU A 9 23.57 27.35 -13.14
CA GLU A 9 22.79 28.47 -13.68
C GLU A 9 21.32 28.12 -13.95
N CYS A 10 21.03 26.87 -14.29
CA CYS A 10 19.67 26.41 -14.60
C CYS A 10 19.13 25.40 -13.59
N SER A 11 19.62 25.41 -12.35
CA SER A 11 19.25 24.42 -11.30
C SER A 11 17.73 24.30 -11.13
N ASP A 12 17.01 25.43 -11.05
CA ASP A 12 15.55 25.44 -10.87
C ASP A 12 14.81 24.86 -12.08
N VAL A 13 15.28 25.18 -13.29
CA VAL A 13 14.70 24.66 -14.53
C VAL A 13 14.93 23.15 -14.64
N LEU A 14 16.12 22.67 -14.28
CA LEU A 14 16.45 21.25 -14.26
C LEU A 14 15.60 20.51 -13.22
N HIS A 15 15.33 21.13 -12.07
CA HIS A 15 14.46 20.54 -11.05
C HIS A 15 13.01 20.40 -11.54
N ILE A 16 12.48 21.41 -12.25
CA ILE A 16 11.15 21.34 -12.86
C ILE A 16 11.10 20.25 -13.94
N ILE A 17 12.14 20.13 -14.77
CA ILE A 17 12.22 19.07 -15.79
C ILE A 17 12.24 17.69 -15.12
N GLU A 18 12.99 17.52 -14.03
CA GLU A 18 12.99 16.27 -13.27
C GLU A 18 11.60 15.93 -12.73
N LEU A 19 10.90 16.91 -12.14
CA LEU A 19 9.51 16.75 -11.68
C LEU A 19 8.54 16.38 -12.82
N LEU A 20 8.69 17.01 -13.98
CA LEU A 20 7.88 16.69 -15.16
C LEU A 20 8.15 15.26 -15.65
N LEU A 21 9.41 14.81 -15.63
CA LEU A 21 9.80 13.48 -16.10
C LEU A 21 9.31 12.36 -15.17
N ILE A 22 9.20 12.61 -13.87
CA ILE A 22 8.61 11.63 -12.91
C ILE A 22 7.09 11.67 -12.90
N THR A 23 6.47 12.75 -13.40
CA THR A 23 5.02 12.89 -13.43
C THR A 23 4.46 11.95 -14.51
N PRO A 24 3.53 11.04 -14.17
CA PRO A 24 2.92 10.19 -15.17
C PRO A 24 2.06 11.03 -16.12
N PHE A 25 2.50 11.16 -17.38
CA PHE A 25 1.76 11.90 -18.42
C PHE A 25 0.47 11.21 -18.88
N THR A 26 0.25 9.94 -18.49
CA THR A 26 -0.88 9.14 -18.99
C THR A 26 -1.92 8.88 -17.90
N ASN A 27 -3.17 9.19 -18.22
CA ASN A 27 -4.31 8.89 -17.35
C ASN A 27 -4.55 7.39 -17.19
N ALA A 28 -4.05 6.55 -18.11
CA ALA A 28 -4.21 5.10 -18.07
C ALA A 28 -3.69 4.48 -16.75
N LYS A 29 -2.61 5.02 -16.17
CA LYS A 29 -2.12 4.55 -14.86
C LYS A 29 -3.12 4.86 -13.75
N LEU A 30 -3.70 6.06 -13.76
CA LEU A 30 -4.72 6.47 -12.79
C LEU A 30 -6.00 5.64 -12.96
N GLU A 31 -6.44 5.40 -14.18
CA GLU A 31 -7.61 4.56 -14.49
C GLU A 31 -7.44 3.13 -13.98
N ARG A 32 -6.26 2.53 -14.16
CA ARG A 32 -5.92 1.21 -13.60
C ARG A 32 -5.99 1.22 -12.07
N MET A 33 -5.40 2.23 -11.44
CA MET A 33 -5.43 2.38 -9.98
C MET A 33 -6.85 2.53 -9.44
N PHE A 34 -7.71 3.33 -10.10
CA PHE A 34 -9.12 3.48 -9.74
C PHE A 34 -9.91 2.19 -9.95
N SER A 35 -9.64 1.45 -11.02
CA SER A 35 -10.26 0.14 -11.26
C SER A 35 -9.86 -0.87 -10.19
N CYS A 36 -8.59 -0.89 -9.79
CA CYS A 36 -8.08 -1.72 -8.69
C CYS A 36 -8.76 -1.36 -7.35
N MET A 37 -8.88 -0.07 -7.05
CA MET A 37 -9.61 0.42 -5.87
C MET A 37 -11.08 0.00 -5.88
N ASN A 38 -11.76 0.12 -7.02
CA ASN A 38 -13.16 -0.26 -7.15
C ASN A 38 -13.35 -1.77 -6.93
N ARG A 39 -12.42 -2.60 -7.43
CA ARG A 39 -12.40 -4.04 -7.15
C ARG A 39 -12.24 -4.28 -5.64
N GLY A 40 -11.24 -3.68 -5.00
CA GLY A 40 -11.00 -3.85 -3.56
C GLY A 40 -12.19 -3.44 -2.69
N LYS A 41 -12.87 -2.33 -3.02
CA LYS A 41 -14.06 -1.86 -2.30
C LYS A 41 -15.30 -2.73 -2.53
N THR A 42 -15.48 -3.26 -3.74
CA THR A 42 -16.74 -3.90 -4.13
C THR A 42 -16.71 -5.41 -3.91
N ASP A 43 -15.57 -6.07 -4.15
CA ASP A 43 -15.43 -7.52 -4.15
C ASP A 43 -15.70 -8.13 -2.77
N TRP A 44 -15.08 -7.56 -1.72
CA TRP A 44 -15.25 -8.05 -0.36
C TRP A 44 -16.55 -7.60 0.31
N ARG A 45 -17.35 -6.71 -0.34
CA ARG A 45 -18.48 -5.97 0.25
C ARG A 45 -18.19 -5.39 1.65
N ASN A 46 -16.92 -5.18 1.95
CA ASN A 46 -16.44 -4.74 3.24
C ASN A 46 -16.02 -3.28 3.11
N ARG A 47 -16.50 -2.46 4.04
CA ARG A 47 -16.08 -1.06 4.13
C ARG A 47 -14.66 -1.04 4.71
N LEU A 48 -13.64 -1.11 3.85
CA LEU A 48 -12.26 -0.89 4.29
C LEU A 48 -12.12 0.57 4.76
N GLU A 49 -11.48 0.73 5.91
CA GLU A 49 -11.03 2.03 6.38
C GLU A 49 -10.00 2.61 5.39
N ARG A 50 -9.97 3.94 5.29
CA ARG A 50 -9.15 4.67 4.31
C ARG A 50 -7.69 4.22 4.33
N ASP A 51 -7.10 4.13 5.53
CA ASP A 51 -5.68 3.80 5.71
C ASP A 51 -5.35 2.38 5.26
N ARG A 52 -6.31 1.46 5.43
CA ARG A 52 -6.17 0.06 5.01
C ARG A 52 -6.27 -0.06 3.50
N LEU A 53 -7.22 0.66 2.90
CA LEU A 53 -7.36 0.71 1.46
C LEU A 53 -6.11 1.30 0.79
N ASP A 54 -5.59 2.41 1.33
CA ASP A 54 -4.36 3.05 0.85
C ASP A 54 -3.16 2.09 0.91
N SER A 55 -3.00 1.41 2.05
CA SER A 55 -1.94 0.40 2.22
C SER A 55 -2.06 -0.73 1.19
N CYS A 56 -3.27 -1.25 0.96
CA CYS A 56 -3.49 -2.31 -0.02
C CYS A 56 -3.22 -1.85 -1.45
N LEU A 57 -3.63 -0.64 -1.82
CA LEU A 57 -3.36 -0.07 -3.14
C LEU A 57 -1.87 0.14 -3.36
N ARG A 58 -1.16 0.70 -2.37
CA ARG A 58 0.29 0.90 -2.46
C ARG A 58 1.05 -0.42 -2.60
N ILE A 59 0.67 -1.44 -1.83
CA ILE A 59 1.24 -2.79 -1.98
C ILE A 59 0.93 -3.38 -3.37
N GLY A 60 -0.28 -3.19 -3.88
CA GLY A 60 -0.69 -3.73 -5.18
C GLY A 60 -0.01 -3.07 -6.38
N GLU A 61 0.22 -1.75 -6.32
CA GLU A 61 0.77 -0.97 -7.44
C GLU A 61 2.30 -0.80 -7.38
N GLU A 62 2.88 -0.67 -6.18
CA GLU A 62 4.31 -0.37 -5.97
C GLU A 62 5.06 -1.51 -5.25
N GLY A 63 4.34 -2.52 -4.75
CA GLY A 63 4.94 -3.65 -4.08
C GLY A 63 5.76 -4.54 -5.01
N LYS A 64 6.63 -5.34 -4.40
CA LYS A 64 7.38 -6.38 -5.11
C LYS A 64 6.44 -7.44 -5.66
N SER A 65 6.86 -8.12 -6.73
CA SER A 65 6.13 -9.29 -7.20
C SER A 65 6.09 -10.37 -6.10
N ILE A 66 5.14 -11.30 -6.20
CA ILE A 66 4.98 -12.35 -5.20
C ILE A 66 6.23 -13.25 -5.12
N GLU A 67 6.94 -13.41 -6.23
CA GLU A 67 8.18 -14.19 -6.33
C GLU A 67 9.37 -13.51 -5.64
N GLU A 68 9.40 -12.18 -5.64
CA GLU A 68 10.48 -11.37 -5.05
C GLU A 68 10.19 -10.93 -3.61
N PHE A 69 8.96 -11.17 -3.13
CA PHE A 69 8.54 -10.79 -1.81
C PHE A 69 9.14 -11.74 -0.75
N ASN A 70 9.91 -11.19 0.20
CA ASN A 70 10.41 -11.94 1.35
C ASN A 70 9.40 -11.88 2.50
N PRO A 71 8.68 -12.98 2.81
CA PRO A 71 7.63 -12.96 3.83
C PRO A 71 8.18 -12.93 5.26
N ASN A 72 9.47 -13.22 5.47
CA ASN A 72 10.03 -13.42 6.81
C ASN A 72 9.93 -12.17 7.69
N GLU A 73 10.10 -10.97 7.10
CA GLU A 73 9.96 -9.71 7.84
C GLU A 73 8.52 -9.47 8.28
N ALA A 74 7.56 -9.72 7.38
CA ALA A 74 6.14 -9.58 7.69
C ALA A 74 5.69 -10.60 8.75
N ILE A 75 6.20 -11.84 8.68
CA ILE A 75 5.94 -12.88 9.67
C ILE A 75 6.50 -12.46 11.04
N LYS A 76 7.76 -12.00 11.09
CA LYS A 76 8.38 -11.52 12.32
C LYS A 76 7.59 -10.36 12.93
N ALA A 77 7.24 -9.35 12.13
CA ALA A 77 6.43 -8.21 12.56
C ALA A 77 5.05 -8.64 13.07
N TRP A 78 4.44 -9.65 12.44
CA TRP A 78 3.16 -10.20 12.86
C TRP A 78 3.25 -10.94 14.21
N PHE A 79 4.32 -11.69 14.46
CA PHE A 79 4.57 -12.35 15.75
C PHE A 79 4.91 -11.37 16.87
N GLU A 80 5.63 -10.29 16.56
CA GLU A 80 6.00 -9.24 17.52
C GLU A 80 4.81 -8.29 17.83
N HIS A 81 3.81 -8.25 16.97
CA HIS A 81 2.59 -7.47 17.21
C HIS A 81 1.83 -8.02 18.42
N LYS A 82 1.45 -7.12 19.36
CA LYS A 82 0.73 -7.48 20.62
C LYS A 82 -0.37 -8.53 20.38
N VAL A 83 -0.42 -9.51 21.28
CA VAL A 83 -1.39 -10.63 21.34
C VAL A 83 -2.76 -10.18 20.87
N ARG A 84 -3.19 -10.67 19.70
CA ARG A 84 -4.61 -10.70 19.34
C ARG A 84 -5.32 -11.39 20.51
N ARG A 85 -6.21 -10.68 21.22
CA ARG A 85 -6.93 -11.23 22.37
C ARG A 85 -7.45 -12.64 22.02
N ILE A 86 -6.83 -13.67 22.58
CA ILE A 86 -7.39 -15.04 22.64
C ILE A 86 -8.43 -15.10 23.77
N SER A 87 -9.01 -13.96 24.17
CA SER A 87 -10.23 -13.97 24.97
C SER A 87 -11.39 -14.20 24.02
N ALA A 88 -11.46 -15.41 23.44
CA ALA A 88 -12.76 -15.98 23.18
C ALA A 88 -13.45 -15.97 24.55
N ALA A 89 -14.41 -15.07 24.74
CA ALA A 89 -15.32 -15.18 25.87
C ALA A 89 -15.78 -16.64 25.88
N LYS A 90 -15.62 -17.32 27.03
CA LYS A 90 -16.00 -18.73 27.14
C LYS A 90 -17.36 -18.89 26.47
N PRO A 91 -17.54 -19.82 25.51
CA PRO A 91 -18.83 -19.99 24.86
C PRO A 91 -19.90 -20.14 25.95
N HIS A 92 -20.98 -19.37 25.81
CA HIS A 92 -22.10 -19.40 26.73
C HIS A 92 -22.62 -20.84 26.81
N ARG A 93 -22.34 -21.54 27.92
CA ARG A 93 -22.85 -22.89 28.16
C ARG A 93 -24.32 -22.76 28.51
N TYR A 94 -25.19 -23.31 27.67
CA TYR A 94 -26.58 -23.52 28.03
C TYR A 94 -26.65 -24.42 29.27
N PRO A 95 -27.52 -24.13 30.25
CA PRO A 95 -27.77 -25.03 31.36
C PRO A 95 -28.15 -26.41 30.83
N GLN A 96 -27.53 -27.47 31.35
CA GLN A 96 -28.00 -28.82 31.08
C GLN A 96 -29.16 -29.07 32.03
N GLU A 97 -30.34 -29.28 31.46
CA GLU A 97 -31.54 -29.68 32.20
C GLU A 97 -31.27 -31.01 32.89
N THR A 98 -31.37 -31.02 34.21
CA THR A 98 -31.31 -32.21 35.09
C THR A 98 -32.63 -32.92 35.14
#